data_AF-A0A543E9W1-F1
#
_entry.id   AF-A0A543E9W1-F1
#
_cell.length_a   1.000
_cell.length_b   1.000
_cell.length_c   1.000
_cell.angle_alpha   90.00
_cell.angle_beta   90.00
_cell.angle_gamma   90.00
#
_symmetry.space_group_name_H-M   'P 1'
#
loop_
_entity.id
_entity.type
_entity.pdbx_description
1 polymer ?
#
loop_
_entity_poly.entity_id
_entity_poly.type
_entity_poly.pdbx_seq_one_letter_code
_entity_poly.pdbx_strand_id
1 'polypeptide(L)' 'MKKLNGMKRGFSSLENKKLKNLKTIQGGTYNVKSNISVGEGCEEYDTYTGSGGTYIGRITVCNPTLTAD' A
#
# COMPACT_ATOMS: atom_id res chain seq x y z
N MET A 1 -0.08 50.75 9.00
CA MET A 1 -0.25 49.30 8.75
C MET A 1 -1.66 49.04 8.23
N LYS A 2 -1.80 48.51 7.01
CA LYS A 2 -3.11 48.17 6.41
C LYS A 2 -3.61 46.89 7.07
N LYS A 3 -4.78 46.92 7.72
CA LYS A 3 -5.35 45.74 8.40
C LYS A 3 -5.84 44.74 7.35
N LEU A 4 -5.26 43.55 7.32
CA LEU A 4 -5.66 42.45 6.42
C LEU A 4 -6.94 41.78 6.96
N ASN A 5 -8.08 42.41 6.73
CA ASN A 5 -9.40 41.81 6.94
C ASN A 5 -9.66 40.81 5.81
N GLY A 6 -9.34 39.53 6.00
CA GLY A 6 -9.59 38.51 4.96
C GLY A 6 -9.01 37.12 5.19
N MET A 7 -8.06 36.94 6.12
CA MET A 7 -7.61 35.59 6.46
C MET A 7 -8.68 34.91 7.32
N LYS A 8 -9.64 34.24 6.67
CA LYS A 8 -10.56 33.34 7.36
C LYS A 8 -9.70 32.32 8.12
N ARG A 9 -9.88 32.28 9.44
CA ARG A 9 -9.23 31.37 10.40
C ARG A 9 -9.67 29.91 10.23
N GLY A 10 -9.83 29.48 8.98
CA GLY A 10 -10.25 28.13 8.60
C GLY A 10 -9.08 27.47 7.91
N PHE A 11 -8.18 26.95 8.74
CA PHE A 11 -7.58 25.64 8.57
C PHE A 11 -7.21 25.21 7.14
N SER A 12 -5.90 25.08 6.94
CA SER A 12 -5.25 24.50 5.76
C SER A 12 -6.05 23.33 5.18
N SER A 13 -6.00 23.18 3.86
CA SER A 13 -6.52 22.02 3.11
C SER A 13 -6.04 20.65 3.64
N LEU A 14 -5.12 20.62 4.60
CA LEU A 14 -4.63 19.46 5.31
C LEU A 14 -5.54 18.98 6.46
N GLU A 15 -6.39 19.85 7.05
CA GLU A 15 -7.26 19.42 8.16
C GLU A 15 -8.50 18.62 7.69
N ASN A 16 -8.87 18.75 6.42
CA ASN A 16 -10.00 18.01 5.84
C ASN A 16 -9.62 16.63 5.30
N LYS A 17 -8.33 16.26 5.31
CA LYS A 17 -7.92 14.85 5.20
C LYS A 17 -7.90 14.21 6.58
N LYS A 18 -9.02 14.30 7.31
CA LYS A 18 -9.28 13.37 8.40
C LYS A 18 -9.26 11.98 7.77
N LEU A 19 -8.19 11.23 8.00
CA LEU A 19 -8.04 9.83 7.60
C LEU A 19 -9.13 9.01 8.31
N LYS A 20 -10.36 9.07 7.78
CA LYS A 20 -11.49 8.27 8.25
C LYS A 20 -11.22 6.84 7.79
N ASN A 21 -11.16 5.91 8.74
CA ASN A 21 -10.71 4.52 8.59
C ASN A 21 -9.19 4.31 8.55
N LEU A 22 -8.49 4.67 9.64
CA LEU A 22 -7.17 4.12 9.99
C LEU A 22 -7.27 2.70 10.59
N LYS A 23 -8.23 1.88 10.14
CA LYS A 23 -8.26 0.46 10.51
C LYS A 23 -7.13 -0.21 9.75
N THR A 24 -5.93 -0.12 10.33
CA THR A 24 -4.68 -0.77 9.92
C THR A 24 -4.29 -0.52 8.47
N ILE A 25 -3.45 0.49 8.22
CA ILE A 25 -2.43 0.31 7.18
C ILE A 25 -1.47 -0.72 7.77
N GLN A 26 -1.62 -1.99 7.40
CA GLN A 26 -0.67 -3.03 7.74
C GLN A 26 0.59 -2.83 6.87
N GLY A 27 1.27 -1.71 7.11
CA GLY A 27 2.61 -1.45 6.59
C GLY A 27 3.59 -2.27 7.41
N GLY A 28 4.49 -2.98 6.74
CA GLY A 28 5.50 -3.81 7.40
C GLY A 28 5.99 -4.99 6.57
N THR A 29 5.33 -5.28 5.45
CA THR A 29 5.89 -6.19 4.45
C THR A 29 6.03 -5.50 3.10
N TYR A 30 7.12 -5.82 2.40
CA TYR A 30 7.42 -5.34 1.06
C TYR A 30 7.54 -6.56 0.15
N ASN A 31 6.71 -6.63 -0.87
CA ASN A 31 6.64 -7.76 -1.78
C ASN A 31 7.25 -7.38 -3.13
N VAL A 32 8.19 -8.19 -3.61
CA VAL A 32 8.79 -8.06 -4.94
C VAL A 32 8.33 -9.23 -5.78
N LYS A 33 7.68 -8.96 -6.91
CA LYS A 33 7.24 -10.02 -7.82
C LYS A 33 8.45 -10.73 -8.46
N SER A 34 8.48 -12.05 -8.37
CA SER A 34 9.52 -12.87 -9.00
C SER A 34 9.36 -12.87 -10.52
N ASN A 35 10.48 -13.05 -11.24
CA ASN A 35 10.49 -13.19 -12.70
C ASN A 35 10.42 -14.65 -13.17
N ILE A 36 9.68 -15.49 -12.44
CA ILE A 36 9.50 -16.90 -12.80
C ILE A 36 8.02 -17.18 -13.05
N SER A 37 7.73 -18.14 -13.94
CA SER A 37 6.39 -18.66 -14.11
C SER A 37 6.16 -19.79 -13.11
N VAL A 38 5.09 -19.67 -12.31
CA VAL A 38 4.71 -20.65 -11.27
C VAL A 38 3.36 -21.32 -11.57
N GLY A 39 2.93 -21.28 -12.83
CA GLY A 39 1.64 -21.80 -13.29
C GLY A 39 0.70 -20.71 -13.79
N GLU A 40 -0.29 -21.12 -14.58
CA GLU A 40 -1.30 -20.21 -15.13
C GLU A 40 -2.14 -19.59 -14.01
N GLY A 41 -2.34 -18.27 -14.07
CA GLY A 41 -3.08 -17.54 -13.04
C GLY A 41 -2.38 -17.45 -11.68
N CYS A 42 -1.13 -17.91 -11.56
CA CYS A 42 -0.33 -17.84 -10.34
C CYS A 42 0.85 -16.85 -10.48
N GLU A 43 1.10 -16.11 -9.41
CA GLU A 43 2.23 -15.19 -9.29
C GLU A 43 3.02 -15.50 -8.02
N GLU A 44 4.34 -15.37 -8.11
CA GLU A 44 5.24 -15.54 -6.97
C GLU A 44 5.81 -14.19 -6.52
N TYR A 45 5.94 -14.04 -5.21
CA TYR A 45 6.53 -12.87 -4.57
C TYR A 45 7.56 -13.27 -3.51
N ASP A 46 8.69 -12.57 -3.50
CA ASP A 46 9.61 -12.54 -2.37
C ASP A 46 9.16 -11.44 -1.39
N THR A 47 9.02 -11.79 -0.12
CA THR A 47 8.50 -10.92 0.94
C THR A 47 9.63 -10.50 1.89
N TYR A 48 9.67 -9.21 2.21
CA TYR A 48 10.66 -8.59 3.10
C TYR A 48 9.97 -7.80 4.22
N THR A 49 10.69 -7.51 5.31
CA THR A 49 10.18 -6.68 6.43
C THR A 49 9.97 -5.19 6.06
N GLY A 50 10.31 -4.79 4.84
CA GLY A 50 10.25 -3.41 4.35
C GLY A 50 11.13 -3.20 3.12
N SER A 51 11.14 -2.00 2.55
CA SER A 51 12.07 -1.64 1.46
C SER A 51 13.51 -1.70 1.97
N GLY A 52 14.35 -2.55 1.36
CA GLY A 52 15.70 -2.86 1.87
C GLY A 52 15.72 -3.64 3.19
N GLY A 53 14.57 -4.19 3.60
CA GLY A 53 14.42 -4.96 4.84
C GLY A 53 14.95 -6.39 4.73
N THR A 54 14.80 -7.16 5.82
CA THR A 54 15.24 -8.56 5.87
C THR A 54 14.27 -9.44 5.09
N TYR A 55 14.79 -10.42 4.36
CA TYR A 55 13.97 -11.44 3.71
C TYR A 55 13.16 -12.23 4.75
N ILE A 56 11.85 -12.34 4.53
CA ILE A 56 10.93 -13.11 5.38
C ILE A 56 10.68 -14.48 4.77
N GLY A 57 10.43 -14.52 3.45
CA GLY A 57 10.02 -15.75 2.78
C GLY A 57 9.43 -15.49 1.40
N ARG A 58 8.82 -16.53 0.84
CA ARG A 58 8.22 -16.53 -0.48
C ARG A 58 6.77 -16.96 -0.42
N ILE A 59 5.93 -16.27 -1.19
CA ILE A 59 4.51 -16.59 -1.30
C ILE A 59 4.14 -16.78 -2.77
N THR A 60 3.25 -17.74 -3.03
CA THR A 60 2.60 -17.93 -4.33
C THR A 60 1.13 -17.59 -4.17
N VAL A 61 0.62 -16.70 -5.01
CA VAL A 61 -0.77 -16.29 -5.01
C VAL A 61 -1.37 -16.69 -6.34
N CYS A 62 -2.38 -17.57 -6.30
CA CYS A 62 -3.10 -18.02 -7.48
C CYS A 62 -4.50 -17.41 -7.50
N ASN A 63 -4.93 -16.92 -8.65
CA ASN A 63 -6.29 -16.44 -8.85
C ASN A 63 -7.24 -17.64 -8.98
N PRO A 64 -8.20 -17.84 -8.04
CA PRO A 64 -9.11 -18.99 -8.08
C PRO A 64 -10.09 -18.95 -9.26
N THR A 65 -10.23 -17.82 -9.98
CA THR A 65 -11.10 -17.74 -11.17
C THR A 65 -10.38 -18.08 -12.47
N LEU A 66 -9.08 -18.39 -12.42
CA LEU A 66 -8.28 -18.82 -13.57
C LEU A 66 -7.97 -20.32 -13.51
N THR A 67 -8.42 -21.03 -12.48
CA THR A 67 -8.31 -22.48 -12.40
C THR A 67 -9.49 -23.14 -13.13
N ALA A 68 -9.27 -23.36 -14.43
CA ALA A 68 -9.88 -24.37 -15.30
C ALA A 68 -11.38 -24.25 -15.70
N ASP A 69 -11.58 -24.26 -17.02
CA ASP A 69 -12.74 -24.87 -17.70
C ASP A 69 -12.93 -26.35 -17.30
#